data_AF-A0A1Z9C2Y6-F1
#
_entry.id   AF-A0A1Z9C2Y6-F1
#
_cell.length_a   1.000
_cell.length_b   1.000
_cell.length_c   1.000
_cell.angle_alpha   90.00
_cell.angle_beta   90.00
_cell.angle_gamma   90.00
#
_symmetry.space_group_name_H-M   'P 1'
#
loop_
_entity.id
_entity.type
_entity.pdbx_description
1 polymer ?
#
loop_
_entity_poly.entity_id
_entity_poly.type
_entity_poly.pdbx_seq_one_letter_code
_entity_poly.pdbx_strand_id
1 'polypeptide(L)'
;MDQNLRASIQTSTFYYFMIVTTLTTISQLTTMSVIVFADISGKENVVAASVIGPALLGAFGIIRLLTNMTHLVADMDKEMKATNYGTTMSGIPFPVLKLIFAAIFIIIALVQLTAIY
;
A
#
# COMPACT_ATOMS: atom_id res chain seq x y z
N MET A 1 1.44 -21.18 -17.35
CA MET A 1 0.96 -19.85 -17.77
C MET A 1 1.91 -19.30 -18.82
N ASP A 2 1.37 -18.75 -19.91
CA ASP A 2 2.14 -18.12 -20.99
C ASP A 2 3.06 -17.00 -20.45
N GLN A 3 4.26 -16.86 -21.04
CA GLN A 3 5.28 -15.91 -20.61
C GLN A 3 4.84 -14.47 -20.84
N ASN A 4 4.13 -14.20 -21.94
CA ASN A 4 3.59 -12.87 -22.22
C ASN A 4 2.48 -12.50 -21.23
N LEU A 5 1.60 -13.46 -20.91
CA LEU A 5 0.56 -13.27 -19.90
C LEU A 5 1.17 -13.00 -18.50
N ARG A 6 2.24 -13.71 -18.13
CA ARG A 6 2.95 -13.49 -16.87
C ARG A 6 3.58 -12.10 -16.79
N ALA A 7 4.28 -11.69 -17.84
CA ALA A 7 4.91 -10.37 -17.92
C ALA A 7 3.86 -9.24 -17.87
N SER A 8 2.71 -9.43 -18.52
CA SER A 8 1.58 -8.49 -18.45
C SER A 8 1.04 -8.35 -17.04
N ILE A 9 0.77 -9.45 -16.33
CA ILE A 9 0.27 -9.44 -14.94
C ILE A 9 1.27 -8.77 -14.00
N GLN A 10 2.57 -9.05 -14.14
CA GLN A 10 3.63 -8.40 -13.36
C GLN A 10 3.65 -6.88 -13.58
N THR A 11 3.62 -6.46 -14.84
CA THR A 11 3.65 -5.05 -15.23
C THR A 11 2.41 -4.31 -14.71
N SER A 12 1.22 -4.86 -14.89
CA SER A 12 -0.02 -4.27 -14.37
C SER A 12 -0.01 -4.19 -12.84
N THR A 13 0.47 -5.24 -12.15
CA THR A 13 0.60 -5.24 -10.68
C THR A 13 1.53 -4.14 -10.19
N PHE A 14 2.66 -3.94 -10.89
CA PHE A 14 3.60 -2.86 -10.58
C PHE A 14 3.01 -1.47 -10.82
N TYR A 15 2.31 -1.24 -11.94
CA TYR A 15 1.66 0.05 -12.16
C TYR A 15 0.56 0.34 -11.14
N TYR A 16 -0.25 -0.66 -10.78
CA TYR A 16 -1.24 -0.51 -9.71
C TYR A 16 -0.58 -0.16 -8.37
N PHE A 17 0.60 -0.72 -8.06
CA PHE A 17 1.36 -0.32 -6.88
C PHE A 17 1.69 1.16 -6.88
N MET A 18 2.29 1.64 -7.96
CA MET A 18 2.78 3.00 -8.09
C MET A 18 1.63 3.99 -8.00
N ILE A 19 0.51 3.68 -8.66
CA ILE A 19 -0.70 4.50 -8.61
C ILE A 19 -1.26 4.57 -7.19
N VAL A 20 -1.47 3.43 -6.52
CA VAL A 20 -2.02 3.41 -5.16
C VAL A 20 -1.09 4.15 -4.20
N THR A 21 0.22 3.91 -4.27
CA THR A 21 1.22 4.57 -3.42
C THR A 21 1.23 6.07 -3.60
N THR A 22 1.21 6.54 -4.86
CA THR A 22 1.18 7.97 -5.17
C THR A 22 -0.09 8.63 -4.64
N LEU A 23 -1.26 8.04 -4.95
CA LEU A 23 -2.56 8.60 -4.57
C LEU A 23 -2.74 8.62 -3.04
N THR A 24 -2.35 7.55 -2.35
CA THR A 24 -2.41 7.52 -0.87
C THR A 24 -1.44 8.51 -0.26
N THR A 25 -0.22 8.65 -0.79
CA THR A 25 0.74 9.65 -0.28
C THR A 25 0.20 11.06 -0.42
N ILE A 26 -0.31 11.43 -1.60
CA ILE A 26 -0.93 12.74 -1.83
C ILE A 26 -2.09 12.95 -0.87
N SER A 27 -3.02 11.98 -0.78
CA SER A 27 -4.17 12.07 0.12
C SER A 27 -3.75 12.29 1.57
N GLN A 28 -2.76 11.54 2.07
CA GLN A 28 -2.30 11.66 3.46
C GLN A 28 -1.65 13.02 3.73
N LEU A 29 -0.78 13.50 2.82
CA LEU A 29 -0.16 14.81 2.95
C LEU A 29 -1.17 15.96 2.89
N THR A 30 -2.18 15.86 2.02
CA THR A 30 -3.26 16.84 1.94
C THR A 30 -4.09 16.86 3.22
N THR A 31 -4.52 15.70 3.72
CA THR A 31 -5.30 15.62 4.97
C THR A 31 -4.50 16.14 6.17
N MET A 32 -3.21 15.78 6.28
CA MET A 32 -2.33 16.33 7.31
C MET A 32 -2.20 17.86 7.23
N SER A 33 -2.13 18.41 6.02
CA SER A 33 -2.06 19.87 5.82
C SER A 33 -3.35 20.56 6.29
N VAL A 34 -4.52 19.96 6.03
CA VAL A 34 -5.81 20.48 6.51
C VAL A 34 -5.88 20.43 8.03
N ILE A 35 -5.47 19.32 8.65
CA ILE A 35 -5.47 19.16 10.11
C ILE A 35 -4.57 20.22 10.78
N VAL A 36 -3.40 20.50 10.21
CA VAL A 36 -2.41 21.40 10.82
C VAL A 36 -2.71 22.88 10.58
N PHE A 37 -3.21 23.24 9.39
CA PHE A 37 -3.26 24.65 8.96
C PHE A 37 -4.67 25.22 8.80
N ALA A 38 -5.72 24.40 8.68
CA ALA A 38 -7.08 24.90 8.47
C ALA A 38 -7.85 25.03 9.80
N ASP A 39 -8.85 25.92 9.81
CA ASP A 39 -9.85 25.92 10.88
C ASP A 39 -10.91 24.83 10.61
N ILE A 40 -10.79 23.75 11.39
CA ILE A 40 -11.64 22.57 11.28
C ILE A 40 -12.83 22.57 12.24
N SER A 41 -13.04 23.66 13.00
CA SER A 41 -14.14 23.79 13.96
C SER A 41 -15.50 23.54 13.29
N GLY A 42 -16.27 22.62 13.85
CA GLY A 42 -17.57 22.16 13.34
C GLY A 42 -17.50 21.28 12.07
N LYS A 43 -16.30 20.89 11.64
CA LYS A 43 -16.05 20.03 10.46
C LYS A 43 -15.21 18.80 10.79
N GLU A 44 -14.99 18.51 12.07
CA GLU A 44 -14.09 17.48 12.59
C GLU A 44 -14.43 16.10 12.02
N ASN A 45 -15.71 15.75 11.99
CA ASN A 45 -16.18 14.48 11.43
C ASN A 45 -15.89 14.33 9.93
N VAL A 46 -15.96 15.44 9.17
CA VAL A 46 -15.67 15.44 7.73
C VAL A 46 -14.18 15.25 7.49
N VAL A 47 -13.35 15.96 8.26
CA VAL A 47 -11.89 15.80 8.21
C VAL A 47 -11.49 14.39 8.66
N ALA A 48 -12.10 13.85 9.72
CA ALA A 48 -11.88 12.48 10.19
C ALA A 48 -12.24 11.43 9.13
N ALA A 49 -13.33 11.62 8.38
CA ALA A 49 -13.68 10.74 7.26
C ALA A 49 -12.59 10.73 6.16
N SER A 50 -11.97 11.88 5.90
CA SER A 50 -10.84 12.02 4.96
C SER A 50 -9.51 11.42 5.48
N VAL A 51 -9.43 11.06 6.75
CA VAL A 51 -8.34 10.26 7.33
C VAL A 51 -8.65 8.76 7.19
N ILE A 52 -9.84 8.35 7.65
CA ILE A 52 -10.23 6.94 7.76
C ILE A 52 -10.32 6.28 6.38
N GLY A 53 -10.98 6.93 5.41
CA GLY A 53 -11.17 6.35 4.07
C GLY A 53 -9.85 6.00 3.39
N PRO A 54 -8.92 6.97 3.20
CA PRO A 54 -7.62 6.71 2.62
C PRO A 54 -6.76 5.72 3.41
N ALA A 55 -6.84 5.71 4.74
CA ALA A 55 -6.12 4.74 5.56
C ALA A 55 -6.60 3.29 5.32
N LEU A 56 -7.92 3.06 5.28
CA LEU A 56 -8.49 1.74 4.98
C LEU A 56 -8.18 1.30 3.54
N LEU A 57 -8.31 2.21 2.58
CA LEU A 57 -7.97 1.94 1.17
C LEU A 57 -6.47 1.64 1.00
N GLY A 58 -5.60 2.37 1.70
CA GLY A 58 -4.16 2.12 1.71
C GLY A 58 -3.80 0.76 2.32
N ALA A 59 -4.38 0.43 3.47
CA ALA A 59 -4.20 -0.87 4.11
C ALA A 59 -4.67 -2.04 3.22
N PHE A 60 -5.85 -1.91 2.61
CA PHE A 60 -6.34 -2.91 1.66
C PHE A 60 -5.45 -3.03 0.42
N GLY A 61 -5.06 -1.89 -0.14
CA GLY A 61 -4.20 -1.80 -1.31
C GLY A 61 -2.85 -2.49 -1.10
N ILE A 62 -2.19 -2.25 0.04
CA ILE A 62 -0.89 -2.86 0.34
C ILE A 62 -1.00 -4.37 0.62
N ILE A 63 -2.08 -4.82 1.27
CA ILE A 63 -2.35 -6.25 1.48
C ILE A 63 -2.51 -6.95 0.13
N ARG A 64 -3.33 -6.39 -0.76
CA ARG A 64 -3.56 -6.95 -2.09
C ARG A 64 -2.26 -7.00 -2.88
N LEU A 65 -1.49 -5.91 -2.87
CA LEU A 65 -0.24 -5.83 -3.60
C LEU A 65 0.76 -6.90 -3.15
N LEU A 66 1.07 -6.96 -1.86
CA LEU A 66 2.11 -7.86 -1.37
C LEU A 66 1.65 -9.32 -1.43
N THR A 67 0.33 -9.56 -1.42
CA THR A 67 -0.23 -10.87 -1.76
C THR A 67 0.04 -11.22 -3.23
N ASN A 68 -0.20 -10.30 -4.17
CA ASN A 68 0.15 -10.50 -5.58
C ASN A 68 1.65 -10.75 -5.78
N MET A 69 2.52 -10.00 -5.09
CA MET A 69 3.96 -10.23 -5.13
C MET A 69 4.35 -11.62 -4.62
N THR A 70 3.68 -12.10 -3.56
CA THR A 70 3.86 -13.47 -3.07
C THR A 70 3.56 -14.51 -4.16
N HIS A 71 2.45 -14.33 -4.89
CA HIS A 71 2.09 -15.21 -6.00
C HIS A 71 3.05 -15.12 -7.17
N LEU A 72 3.48 -13.91 -7.55
CA LEU A 72 4.45 -13.70 -8.62
C LEU A 72 5.79 -14.40 -8.35
N VAL A 73 6.26 -14.34 -7.09
CA VAL A 73 7.47 -15.03 -6.64
C VAL A 73 7.29 -16.55 -6.64
N ALA A 74 6.15 -17.03 -6.14
CA ALA A 74 5.83 -18.45 -6.15
C ALA A 74 5.86 -19.03 -7.57
N ASP A 75 5.32 -18.28 -8.52
CA ASP A 75 5.20 -18.68 -9.92
C ASP A 75 6.51 -18.60 -10.71
N MET A 76 7.56 -17.91 -10.22
CA MET A 76 8.84 -17.82 -10.94
C MET A 76 9.39 -19.21 -11.31
N ASP A 77 9.88 -19.35 -12.54
CA ASP A 77 10.52 -20.59 -13.00
C ASP A 77 11.88 -20.82 -12.32
N LYS A 78 12.45 -22.00 -12.55
CA LYS A 78 13.69 -22.42 -11.89
C LYS A 78 14.89 -21.57 -12.30
N GLU A 79 14.98 -21.19 -13.57
CA GLU A 79 16.09 -20.39 -14.09
C GLU A 79 16.07 -18.98 -13.48
N MET A 80 14.89 -18.35 -13.44
CA MET A 80 14.70 -17.04 -12.82
C MET A 80 14.98 -17.09 -11.31
N LYS A 81 14.51 -18.12 -10.60
CA LYS A 81 14.80 -18.32 -9.16
C LYS A 81 16.31 -18.47 -8.89
N ALA A 82 17.06 -19.06 -9.81
CA ALA A 82 18.50 -19.24 -9.67
C ALA A 82 19.32 -17.95 -9.89
N THR A 83 18.72 -16.89 -10.43
CA THR A 83 19.40 -15.58 -10.53
C THR A 83 19.52 -14.91 -9.16
N ASN A 84 20.44 -13.95 -9.03
CA ASN A 84 20.55 -13.10 -7.83
C ASN A 84 19.24 -12.36 -7.53
N TYR A 85 18.54 -11.90 -8.58
CA TYR A 85 17.25 -11.25 -8.46
C TYR A 85 16.21 -12.21 -7.87
N GLY A 86 16.05 -13.40 -8.46
CA GLY A 86 15.08 -14.40 -8.01
C GLY A 86 15.37 -14.91 -6.60
N THR A 87 16.64 -15.09 -6.25
CA THR A 87 17.07 -15.49 -4.89
C THR A 87 16.70 -14.42 -3.88
N THR A 88 17.02 -13.15 -4.16
CA THR A 88 16.72 -12.03 -3.26
C THR A 88 15.21 -11.84 -3.12
N MET A 89 14.47 -11.85 -4.23
CA MET A 89 13.03 -11.64 -4.22
C MET A 89 12.29 -12.77 -3.50
N SER A 90 12.76 -14.01 -3.62
CA SER A 90 12.20 -15.16 -2.90
C SER A 90 12.46 -15.12 -1.39
N GLY A 91 13.51 -14.41 -0.95
CA GLY A 91 13.83 -14.22 0.46
C GLY A 91 12.97 -13.14 1.14
N ILE A 92 12.21 -12.33 0.40
CA ILE A 92 11.40 -11.27 0.98
C ILE A 92 10.16 -11.88 1.65
N PRO A 93 9.91 -11.63 2.95
CA PRO A 93 8.77 -12.17 3.66
C PRO A 93 7.48 -11.36 3.39
N PHE A 94 7.05 -11.32 2.12
CA PHE A 94 5.83 -10.60 1.69
C PHE A 94 4.58 -10.88 2.54
N PRO A 95 4.29 -12.13 2.98
CA PRO A 95 3.14 -12.41 3.83
C PRO A 95 3.17 -11.71 5.20
N VAL A 96 4.36 -11.44 5.74
CA VAL A 96 4.54 -10.74 7.02
C VAL A 96 4.53 -9.23 6.78
N LEU A 97 5.29 -8.76 5.79
CA LEU A 97 5.38 -7.33 5.45
C LEU A 97 4.02 -6.71 5.13
N LYS A 98 3.11 -7.48 4.53
CA LYS A 98 1.77 -6.98 4.22
C LYS A 98 0.95 -6.63 5.44
N LEU A 99 1.14 -7.34 6.54
CA LEU A 99 0.48 -7.05 7.82
C LEU A 99 1.13 -5.85 8.49
N ILE A 100 2.47 -5.79 8.48
CA ILE A 100 3.23 -4.67 9.05
C ILE A 100 2.86 -3.36 8.35
N PHE A 101 2.89 -3.30 7.02
CA PHE A 101 2.56 -2.09 6.29
C PHE A 101 1.08 -1.71 6.38
N ALA A 102 0.17 -2.69 6.44
CA ALA A 102 -1.23 -2.40 6.70
C ALA A 102 -1.44 -1.78 8.10
N ALA A 103 -0.71 -2.26 9.11
CA ALA A 103 -0.77 -1.70 10.45
C ALA A 103 -0.28 -0.25 10.51
N ILE A 104 0.72 0.13 9.71
CA ILE A 104 1.20 1.52 9.62
C ILE A 104 0.07 2.46 9.22
N PHE A 105 -0.78 2.09 8.24
CA PHE A 105 -1.92 2.92 7.85
C PHE A 105 -2.92 3.13 8.99
N ILE A 106 -3.16 2.09 9.81
CA ILE A 106 -4.04 2.19 10.99
C ILE A 106 -3.41 3.13 12.03
N ILE A 107 -2.12 3.00 12.30
CA ILE A 107 -1.40 3.87 13.24
C ILE A 107 -1.45 5.32 12.79
N ILE A 108 -1.19 5.59 11.50
CA ILE A 108 -1.28 6.94 10.93
C ILE A 108 -2.69 7.53 11.12
N ALA A 109 -3.73 6.73 10.88
CA ALA A 109 -5.11 7.17 11.08
C ALA A 109 -5.39 7.51 12.55
N LEU A 110 -4.95 6.68 13.49
CA LEU A 110 -5.11 6.95 14.92
C LEU A 110 -4.42 8.25 15.33
N VAL A 111 -3.18 8.47 14.89
CA VAL A 111 -2.44 9.71 15.18
C VAL A 111 -3.14 10.94 14.61
N GLN A 112 -3.66 10.87 13.39
CA GLN A 112 -4.40 11.99 12.79
C GLN A 112 -5.73 12.24 13.49
N LEU A 113 -6.45 11.19 13.90
CA LEU A 113 -7.70 11.33 14.66
C LEU A 113 -7.46 11.99 16.03
N THR A 114 -6.36 11.69 16.71
CA THR A 114 -5.97 12.37 17.97
C THR A 114 -5.55 13.82 17.79
N ALA A 115 -5.28 14.27 16.56
CA ALA A 115 -5.01 15.67 16.27
C ALA A 115 -6.28 16.45 15.88
N ILE A 116 -7.37 15.74 15.55
CA ILE A 116 -8.67 16.32 15.21
C ILE A 116 -9.52 16.54 16.47
N TYR A 117 -9.44 15.62 17.44
CA TYR A 117 -10.21 15.60 18.69
C TYR A 117 -9.30 15.68 19.91
#